data_AF-A0A8B7N994-F1
#
_entry.id   AF-A0A8B7N994-F1
#
_cell.length_a   1.000
_cell.length_b   1.000
_cell.length_c   1.000
_cell.angle_alpha   90.00
_cell.angle_beta   90.00
_cell.angle_gamma   90.00
#
_symmetry.space_group_name_H-M   'P 1'
#
loop_
_entity.id
_entity.type
_entity.pdbx_description
1 polymer ?
#
loop_
_entity_poly.entity_id
_entity_poly.type
_entity_poly.pdbx_seq_one_letter_code
_entity_poly.pdbx_strand_id
1 'polypeptide(L)'
;MRAPRAAAGDEGDADTFSEEPDEVTSMEDEGEPTKSTGEMIKEEMDHLAESAAEKLGMPVEGVIAILIGIALLILIICLCCIRRFFKKRRTKKAKGGTDMKSVLGSAYKDKADMEELTENAEDIAEEGESKKSDEKLGRIQYKLEYDFNSNSLSVTVIQCEDLPALDMGGTSDPYVKVYLLPDKKKKHETKVHRKTLNPVFNEIFTFKQVPYADIMAKTLVFGIYDFDRFSKHDQIGEVKIPLCQIDLAQTIEEWRELQSVEGDGGQDGKLGDICFSLRYVPTAGKLTVVILEAKNLKKMDVGGLSDPYVKICLIQNGKRLKKKKTSIKKCTLNPYYNESFSFEIPFEQVPKVNLQVTVVDYDRIGTSEPIGRVCLGMNASGTELRHWSDMLASPRRPIAQWHTLKDPEEADAILNLK
;
A
#
# COMPACT_ATOMS: atom_id res chain seq x y z
N MET A 1 -14.57 -29.81 86.85
CA MET A 1 -13.35 -29.02 87.18
C MET A 1 -13.46 -27.67 86.48
N ARG A 2 -13.44 -26.60 87.29
CA ARG A 2 -13.18 -25.18 86.98
C ARG A 2 -13.60 -24.59 85.61
N ALA A 3 -14.64 -23.75 85.67
CA ALA A 3 -14.71 -22.44 84.99
C ALA A 3 -13.61 -21.49 85.54
N PRO A 4 -13.35 -20.25 85.04
CA PRO A 4 -14.34 -19.22 84.66
C PRO A 4 -13.85 -18.30 83.51
N ARG A 5 -14.37 -17.12 83.13
CA ARG A 5 -15.35 -16.11 83.58
C ARG A 5 -15.55 -15.15 82.35
N ALA A 6 -16.77 -14.78 81.93
CA ALA A 6 -17.54 -13.55 82.29
C ALA A 6 -16.93 -12.26 81.73
N ALA A 7 -17.63 -11.16 81.42
CA ALA A 7 -19.01 -10.65 81.37
C ALA A 7 -18.87 -9.24 80.70
N ALA A 8 -19.83 -8.36 80.39
CA ALA A 8 -21.25 -8.11 80.70
C ALA A 8 -21.78 -7.23 79.53
N GLY A 9 -23.06 -7.23 79.14
CA GLY A 9 -24.21 -6.60 79.82
C GLY A 9 -24.43 -5.20 79.22
N ASP A 10 -25.41 -4.91 78.34
CA ASP A 10 -26.89 -4.93 78.40
C ASP A 10 -27.50 -3.56 78.77
N GLU A 11 -28.73 -3.35 78.29
CA GLU A 11 -29.71 -2.26 78.51
C GLU A 11 -29.56 -0.99 77.65
N GLY A 12 -30.59 -0.40 77.04
CA GLY A 12 -32.03 -0.69 77.01
C GLY A 12 -32.80 0.45 76.31
N ASP A 13 -33.83 0.07 75.56
CA ASP A 13 -35.12 0.71 75.17
C ASP A 13 -35.36 2.23 75.31
N ALA A 14 -36.03 2.83 74.30
CA ALA A 14 -37.46 3.21 74.39
C ALA A 14 -37.92 4.17 73.27
N ASP A 15 -39.08 3.81 72.70
CA ASP A 15 -40.15 4.58 72.02
C ASP A 15 -40.06 6.12 71.89
N THR A 16 -40.48 6.70 70.75
CA THR A 16 -41.90 7.08 70.46
C THR A 16 -41.98 8.06 69.26
N PHE A 17 -43.06 7.87 68.51
CA PHE A 17 -43.66 8.52 67.33
C PHE A 17 -43.91 10.06 67.38
N SER A 18 -43.76 10.78 66.25
CA SER A 18 -44.74 11.75 65.68
C SER A 18 -44.25 12.58 64.48
N GLU A 19 -45.00 12.49 63.36
CA GLU A 19 -45.47 13.54 62.41
C GLU A 19 -44.51 14.51 61.63
N GLU A 20 -44.65 14.46 60.30
CA GLU A 20 -44.30 15.44 59.23
C GLU A 20 -45.17 16.73 59.30
N PRO A 21 -44.81 17.91 58.70
CA PRO A 21 -44.72 18.07 57.22
C PRO A 21 -43.80 19.17 56.61
N ASP A 22 -43.55 18.98 55.31
CA ASP A 22 -43.24 19.88 54.17
C ASP A 22 -42.75 21.34 54.36
N GLU A 23 -41.63 21.67 53.70
CA GLU A 23 -41.38 23.02 53.15
C GLU A 23 -40.66 22.95 51.79
N VAL A 24 -41.25 23.62 50.80
CA VAL A 24 -40.82 23.73 49.40
C VAL A 24 -39.96 24.98 49.25
N THR A 25 -38.81 24.91 48.57
CA THR A 25 -38.17 26.11 48.03
C THR A 25 -37.47 25.85 46.69
N SER A 26 -37.84 26.67 45.72
CA SER A 26 -37.48 26.71 44.30
C SER A 26 -36.03 27.11 44.05
N MET A 27 -35.37 26.43 43.11
CA MET A 27 -34.12 26.89 42.49
C MET A 27 -34.44 27.54 41.13
N GLU A 28 -34.09 28.82 41.00
CA GLU A 28 -34.07 29.57 39.74
C GLU A 28 -32.70 29.39 39.07
N ASP A 29 -32.72 29.12 37.76
CA ASP A 29 -31.58 28.91 36.88
C ASP A 29 -31.26 30.25 36.16
N GLU A 30 -30.14 30.89 36.51
CA GLU A 30 -29.61 32.10 35.87
C GLU A 30 -28.60 31.69 34.78
N GLY A 31 -28.97 31.93 33.51
CA GLY A 31 -28.14 31.63 32.35
C GLY A 31 -27.05 32.69 32.09
N GLU A 32 -25.79 32.24 31.98
CA GLU A 32 -24.65 33.08 31.56
C GLU A 32 -24.65 33.36 30.03
N PRO A 33 -24.15 34.53 29.58
CA PRO A 33 -24.14 34.92 28.19
C PRO A 33 -23.02 34.23 27.40
N THR A 34 -23.35 33.57 26.28
CA THR A 34 -22.37 32.93 25.40
C THR A 34 -21.54 33.97 24.63
N LYS A 35 -20.23 34.02 24.87
CA LYS A 35 -19.24 34.85 24.13
C LYS A 35 -19.18 34.48 22.64
N SER A 36 -18.82 35.46 21.81
CA SER A 36 -18.64 35.28 20.36
C SER A 36 -17.45 34.36 20.03
N THR A 37 -17.59 33.51 19.01
CA THR A 37 -16.53 32.60 18.52
C THR A 37 -15.20 33.32 18.23
N GLY A 38 -15.26 34.59 17.82
CA GLY A 38 -14.05 35.39 17.58
C GLY A 38 -13.31 35.81 18.86
N GLU A 39 -14.04 36.01 19.97
CA GLU A 39 -13.44 36.38 21.26
C GLU A 39 -12.78 35.18 21.93
N MET A 40 -13.38 34.00 21.82
CA MET A 40 -12.79 32.75 22.33
C MET A 40 -11.45 32.42 21.65
N ILE A 41 -11.38 32.58 20.32
CA ILE A 41 -10.14 32.31 19.57
C ILE A 41 -9.03 33.30 19.95
N LYS A 42 -9.40 34.56 20.24
CA LYS A 42 -8.44 35.57 20.67
C LYS A 42 -7.87 35.26 22.05
N GLU A 43 -8.73 34.89 23.01
CA GLU A 43 -8.32 34.49 24.36
C GLU A 43 -7.41 33.25 24.34
N GLU A 44 -7.71 32.24 23.52
CA GLU A 44 -6.83 31.06 23.37
C GLU A 44 -5.47 31.41 22.76
N MET A 45 -5.45 32.30 21.78
CA MET A 45 -4.21 32.71 21.10
C MET A 45 -3.31 33.54 22.02
N ASP A 46 -3.92 34.43 22.84
CA ASP A 46 -3.21 35.22 23.84
C ASP A 46 -2.64 34.32 24.96
N HIS A 47 -3.44 33.35 25.44
CA HIS A 47 -2.99 32.38 26.45
C HIS A 47 -1.86 31.46 25.92
N LEU A 48 -1.93 31.06 24.65
CA LEU A 48 -0.87 30.28 24.01
C LEU A 48 0.41 31.09 23.81
N ALA A 49 0.28 32.37 23.46
CA ALA A 49 1.42 33.28 23.30
C ALA A 49 2.11 33.55 24.65
N GLU A 50 1.34 33.71 25.73
CA GLU A 50 1.87 33.96 27.08
C GLU A 50 2.58 32.72 27.64
N SER A 51 2.00 31.53 27.47
CA SER A 51 2.65 30.26 27.85
C SER A 51 3.93 29.97 27.06
N ALA A 52 3.97 30.36 25.79
CA ALA A 52 5.16 30.21 24.94
C ALA A 52 6.24 31.27 25.26
N ALA A 53 5.84 32.49 25.64
CA ALA A 53 6.76 33.55 26.07
C ALA A 53 7.47 33.18 27.38
N GLU A 54 6.76 32.62 28.35
CA GLU A 54 7.34 32.18 29.62
C GLU A 54 8.36 31.05 29.45
N LYS A 55 8.11 30.12 28.53
CA LYS A 55 9.03 29.00 28.20
C LYS A 55 10.27 29.43 27.44
N LEU A 56 10.19 30.51 26.66
CA LEU A 56 11.26 30.94 25.75
C LEU A 56 12.01 32.18 26.25
N GLY A 57 11.56 32.81 27.35
CA GLY A 57 12.22 33.97 27.96
C GLY A 57 12.22 35.21 27.06
N MET A 58 11.23 35.34 26.18
CA MET A 58 11.11 36.43 25.20
C MET A 58 9.84 37.25 25.46
N PRO A 59 9.81 38.54 25.08
CA PRO A 59 8.59 39.34 25.15
C PRO A 59 7.47 38.73 24.30
N VAL A 60 6.23 38.77 24.82
CA VAL A 60 5.03 38.18 24.20
C VAL A 60 4.84 38.66 22.75
N GLU A 61 5.14 39.94 22.48
CA GLU A 61 5.09 40.52 21.12
C GLU A 61 6.00 39.78 20.12
N GLY A 62 7.18 39.33 20.56
CA GLY A 62 8.11 38.57 19.73
C GLY A 62 7.62 37.16 19.42
N VAL A 63 6.93 36.51 20.36
CA VAL A 63 6.34 35.18 20.17
C VAL A 63 5.15 35.25 19.19
N ILE A 64 4.30 36.28 19.32
CA ILE A 64 3.19 36.51 18.40
C ILE A 64 3.71 36.73 16.97
N ALA A 65 4.79 37.52 16.80
CA ALA A 65 5.40 37.75 15.49
C ALA A 65 5.94 36.44 14.85
N ILE A 66 6.53 35.55 15.66
CA ILE A 66 7.02 34.25 15.19
C ILE A 66 5.85 33.33 14.80
N LEU A 67 4.78 33.28 15.59
CA LEU A 67 3.60 32.48 15.28
C LEU A 67 2.92 32.94 13.98
N ILE A 68 2.81 34.26 13.77
CA ILE A 68 2.31 34.84 12.51
C ILE A 68 3.24 34.48 11.35
N GLY A 69 4.57 34.55 11.55
CA GLY A 69 5.56 34.16 10.55
C GLY A 69 5.44 32.68 10.15
N ILE A 70 5.24 31.79 11.12
CA ILE A 70 5.01 30.35 10.87
C ILE A 70 3.69 30.13 10.13
N ALA A 71 2.62 30.80 10.53
CA ALA A 71 1.32 30.71 9.84
C ALA A 71 1.40 31.19 8.38
N LEU A 72 2.11 32.29 8.11
CA LEU A 72 2.35 32.79 6.76
C LEU A 72 3.22 31.82 5.94
N LEU A 73 4.22 31.19 6.55
CA LEU A 73 5.07 30.20 5.90
C LEU A 73 4.28 28.93 5.53
N ILE A 74 3.40 28.46 6.43
CA ILE A 74 2.47 27.36 6.16
C ILE A 74 1.50 27.74 5.04
N LEU A 75 0.97 28.96 5.04
CA LEU A 75 0.06 29.44 3.99
C LEU A 75 0.75 29.53 2.62
N ILE A 76 2.01 29.98 2.58
CA ILE A 76 2.83 29.97 1.37
C ILE A 76 3.09 28.54 0.89
N ILE A 77 3.42 27.60 1.80
CA ILE A 77 3.60 26.18 1.45
C ILE A 77 2.29 25.60 0.91
N CYS A 78 1.15 25.85 1.54
CA CYS A 78 -0.17 25.44 1.07
C CYS A 78 -0.49 26.01 -0.32
N LEU A 79 -0.22 27.29 -0.56
CA LEU A 79 -0.41 27.93 -1.87
C LEU A 79 0.56 27.37 -2.93
N CYS A 80 1.80 27.04 -2.55
CA CYS A 80 2.77 26.36 -3.41
C CYS A 80 2.35 24.92 -3.75
N CYS A 81 1.81 24.18 -2.78
CA CYS A 81 1.26 22.85 -2.96
C CYS A 81 0.04 22.88 -3.90
N ILE A 82 -0.87 23.82 -3.70
CA ILE A 82 -2.04 24.03 -4.58
C ILE A 82 -1.57 24.42 -5.99
N ARG A 83 -0.61 25.35 -6.14
CA ARG A 83 -0.05 25.73 -7.45
C ARG A 83 0.64 24.57 -8.16
N ARG A 84 1.38 23.71 -7.46
CA ARG A 84 1.97 22.48 -8.03
C ARG A 84 0.89 21.49 -8.48
N PHE A 85 -0.20 21.37 -7.71
CA PHE A 85 -1.34 20.51 -8.06
C PHE A 85 -2.07 20.99 -9.33
N PHE A 86 -2.24 22.31 -9.50
CA PHE A 86 -2.85 22.88 -10.71
C PHE A 86 -1.91 22.89 -11.93
N LYS A 87 -0.58 23.01 -11.75
CA LYS A 87 0.38 22.89 -12.87
C LYS A 87 0.43 21.46 -13.45
N LYS A 88 0.26 20.43 -12.61
CA LYS A 88 0.20 19.02 -13.04
C LYS A 88 -1.04 18.68 -13.89
N ARG A 89 -2.10 19.52 -13.85
CA ARG A 89 -3.26 19.41 -14.75
C ARG A 89 -3.05 20.07 -16.13
N ARG A 90 -2.07 20.97 -16.31
CA ARG A 90 -1.86 21.67 -17.60
C ARG A 90 -0.97 20.92 -18.60
N THR A 91 -0.15 19.97 -18.18
CA THR A 91 0.74 19.20 -19.09
C THR A 91 0.08 17.99 -19.76
N LYS A 92 -1.21 17.72 -19.51
CA LYS A 92 -1.98 16.64 -20.21
C LYS A 92 -2.94 17.13 -21.29
N LYS A 93 -2.83 18.39 -21.75
CA LYS A 93 -3.74 18.97 -22.76
C LYS A 93 -3.06 19.66 -23.95
N ALA A 94 -1.87 19.21 -24.34
CA ALA A 94 -1.17 19.70 -25.53
C ALA A 94 -0.47 18.58 -26.31
N LYS A 95 -1.27 17.75 -27.01
CA LYS A 95 -0.91 17.12 -28.30
C LYS A 95 -2.18 16.49 -28.88
N GLY A 96 -2.87 17.26 -29.72
CA GLY A 96 -4.08 16.86 -30.41
C GLY A 96 -4.61 18.04 -31.20
N GLY A 97 -4.23 18.14 -32.47
CA GLY A 97 -4.70 19.19 -33.37
C GLY A 97 -3.83 19.29 -34.61
N THR A 98 -4.22 18.61 -35.68
CA THR A 98 -4.12 19.16 -37.03
C THR A 98 -5.26 18.58 -37.85
N ASP A 99 -6.10 19.50 -38.31
CA ASP A 99 -7.34 19.33 -39.04
C ASP A 99 -7.15 18.62 -40.38
N MET A 100 -8.11 17.78 -40.75
CA MET A 100 -8.24 17.29 -42.12
C MET A 100 -9.70 17.42 -42.57
N LYS A 101 -10.00 18.56 -43.21
CA LYS A 101 -11.22 18.72 -44.01
C LYS A 101 -10.97 19.62 -45.23
N SER A 102 -10.41 19.00 -46.26
CA SER A 102 -10.60 19.32 -47.69
C SER A 102 -9.73 18.28 -48.43
N VAL A 103 -10.22 17.38 -49.26
CA VAL A 103 -10.94 17.63 -50.50
C VAL A 103 -11.65 16.33 -50.87
N LEU A 104 -12.95 16.43 -51.10
CA LEU A 104 -13.76 15.45 -51.82
C LEU A 104 -13.52 15.70 -53.31
N GLY A 105 -13.17 14.67 -54.10
CA GLY A 105 -12.99 14.86 -55.53
C GLY A 105 -12.58 13.63 -56.32
N SER A 106 -13.59 12.84 -56.70
CA SER A 106 -13.69 12.13 -57.98
C SER A 106 -12.80 10.91 -58.27
N ALA A 107 -13.49 9.78 -58.50
CA ALA A 107 -13.53 9.06 -59.79
C ALA A 107 -13.44 7.53 -59.61
N TYR A 108 -14.59 6.91 -59.84
CA TYR A 108 -14.77 5.52 -60.23
C TYR A 108 -13.96 5.19 -61.50
N LYS A 109 -13.29 4.02 -61.56
CA LYS A 109 -13.57 2.96 -62.56
C LYS A 109 -12.67 1.73 -62.45
N ASP A 110 -13.34 0.59 -62.63
CA ASP A 110 -12.97 -0.71 -63.24
C ASP A 110 -11.79 -1.52 -62.67
N LYS A 111 -11.98 -2.72 -62.11
CA LYS A 111 -12.46 -4.05 -62.60
C LYS A 111 -11.38 -4.88 -63.33
N ALA A 112 -11.46 -6.19 -63.03
CA ALA A 112 -10.76 -7.37 -63.57
C ALA A 112 -9.50 -7.79 -62.77
N ASP A 113 -9.28 -9.02 -62.32
CA ASP A 113 -9.96 -10.35 -62.33
C ASP A 113 -9.30 -11.15 -61.17
N MET A 114 -10.01 -11.74 -60.21
CA MET A 114 -10.48 -13.14 -60.14
C MET A 114 -9.46 -14.23 -60.57
N GLU A 115 -9.10 -15.06 -59.59
CA GLU A 115 -8.61 -16.44 -59.70
C GLU A 115 -7.21 -16.69 -60.27
N GLU A 116 -6.22 -16.72 -59.37
CA GLU A 116 -5.12 -17.67 -59.48
C GLU A 116 -4.74 -18.20 -58.08
N LEU A 117 -5.24 -19.40 -57.78
CA LEU A 117 -4.58 -20.50 -57.04
C LEU A 117 -4.02 -20.15 -55.64
N THR A 118 -4.74 -20.44 -54.55
CA THR A 118 -4.59 -21.70 -53.78
C THR A 118 -3.21 -22.36 -53.92
N GLU A 119 -2.25 -21.88 -53.15
CA GLU A 119 -1.21 -22.66 -52.46
C GLU A 119 -0.45 -21.68 -51.55
N ASN A 120 -0.01 -22.15 -50.38
CA ASN A 120 0.44 -21.36 -49.21
C ASN A 120 -0.70 -20.90 -48.29
N ALA A 121 -1.59 -21.84 -47.98
CA ALA A 121 -2.06 -21.97 -46.61
C ALA A 121 -0.87 -22.47 -45.78
N GLU A 122 -0.67 -21.86 -44.60
CA GLU A 122 0.44 -22.01 -43.66
C GLU A 122 1.50 -20.91 -43.81
N ASP A 123 1.74 -20.20 -42.70
CA ASP A 123 2.55 -19.00 -42.48
C ASP A 123 1.85 -17.65 -42.69
N ILE A 124 1.98 -16.77 -41.70
CA ILE A 124 1.31 -15.45 -41.50
C ILE A 124 -0.03 -15.54 -40.74
N ALA A 125 0.00 -16.17 -39.57
CA ALA A 125 -0.93 -15.92 -38.47
C ALA A 125 -0.15 -15.56 -37.20
N GLU A 126 0.73 -14.57 -37.27
CA GLU A 126 1.37 -13.99 -36.08
C GLU A 126 1.98 -12.64 -36.42
N GLU A 127 1.17 -11.59 -36.51
CA GLU A 127 1.67 -10.22 -36.33
C GLU A 127 0.51 -9.30 -35.92
N GLY A 128 0.17 -9.41 -34.64
CA GLY A 128 -0.89 -8.63 -34.00
C GLY A 128 -0.81 -8.64 -32.49
N GLU A 129 0.35 -8.94 -31.90
CA GLU A 129 0.63 -8.66 -30.50
C GLU A 129 1.53 -7.44 -30.42
N SER A 130 0.95 -6.33 -29.95
CA SER A 130 1.69 -5.20 -29.42
C SER A 130 2.54 -5.69 -28.23
N LYS A 131 3.78 -6.11 -28.50
CA LYS A 131 4.81 -6.28 -27.49
C LYS A 131 4.94 -4.95 -26.74
N LYS A 132 4.49 -4.92 -25.48
CA LYS A 132 5.07 -3.98 -24.50
C LYS A 132 6.57 -4.25 -24.55
N SER A 133 7.35 -3.27 -24.96
CA SER A 133 8.80 -3.36 -24.88
C SER A 133 9.17 -3.53 -23.41
N ASP A 134 9.60 -4.73 -23.01
CA ASP A 134 10.35 -4.90 -21.77
C ASP A 134 11.57 -3.99 -21.86
N GLU A 135 11.55 -2.88 -21.12
CA GLU A 135 12.69 -1.99 -21.00
C GLU A 135 13.82 -2.81 -20.35
N LYS A 136 14.85 -3.15 -21.14
CA LYS A 136 16.05 -3.81 -20.62
C LYS A 136 16.79 -2.83 -19.73
N LEU A 137 16.91 -3.15 -18.45
CA LEU A 137 17.54 -2.27 -17.46
C LEU A 137 19.05 -2.48 -17.33
N GLY A 138 19.61 -3.39 -18.12
CA GLY A 138 21.03 -3.75 -18.08
C GLY A 138 21.33 -4.92 -17.15
N ARG A 139 22.61 -5.14 -16.89
CA ARG A 139 23.12 -6.23 -16.05
C ARG A 139 24.32 -5.78 -15.22
N ILE A 140 24.54 -6.45 -14.09
CA ILE A 140 25.68 -6.21 -13.19
C ILE A 140 26.52 -7.49 -13.05
N GLN A 141 27.83 -7.32 -13.04
CA GLN A 141 28.81 -8.36 -12.73
C GLN A 141 29.35 -8.13 -11.32
N TYR A 142 29.31 -9.17 -10.49
CA TYR A 142 29.85 -9.13 -9.14
C TYR A 142 30.63 -10.39 -8.83
N LYS A 143 31.44 -10.30 -7.76
CA LYS A 143 32.17 -11.43 -7.20
C LYS A 143 31.96 -11.52 -5.69
N LEU A 144 31.66 -12.71 -5.18
CA LEU A 144 31.43 -12.99 -3.75
C LEU A 144 32.46 -13.98 -3.23
N GLU A 145 33.04 -13.65 -2.07
CA GLU A 145 33.99 -14.52 -1.35
C GLU A 145 33.67 -14.47 0.14
N TYR A 146 33.45 -15.63 0.75
CA TYR A 146 33.24 -15.74 2.19
C TYR A 146 34.47 -16.32 2.87
N ASP A 147 34.98 -15.61 3.88
CA ASP A 147 36.09 -16.09 4.71
C ASP A 147 35.55 -16.68 6.02
N PHE A 148 35.66 -18.00 6.15
CA PHE A 148 35.25 -18.75 7.34
C PHE A 148 36.14 -18.49 8.56
N ASN A 149 37.39 -18.07 8.37
CA ASN A 149 38.30 -17.79 9.47
C ASN A 149 37.99 -16.45 10.14
N SER A 150 37.64 -15.44 9.34
CA SER A 150 37.32 -14.09 9.83
C SER A 150 35.82 -13.79 9.96
N ASN A 151 34.96 -14.74 9.60
CA ASN A 151 33.50 -14.58 9.51
C ASN A 151 33.13 -13.29 8.77
N SER A 152 33.67 -13.13 7.55
CA SER A 152 33.44 -11.93 6.74
C SER A 152 33.08 -12.26 5.30
N LEU A 153 32.13 -11.49 4.75
CA LEU A 153 31.74 -11.57 3.34
C LEU A 153 32.39 -10.42 2.57
N SER A 154 33.21 -10.76 1.59
CA SER A 154 33.75 -9.81 0.62
C SER A 154 32.89 -9.80 -0.64
N VAL A 155 32.37 -8.62 -0.96
CA VAL A 155 31.53 -8.36 -2.13
C VAL A 155 32.29 -7.42 -3.06
N THR A 156 32.64 -7.90 -4.24
CA THR A 156 33.30 -7.09 -5.27
C THR A 156 32.29 -6.70 -6.32
N VAL A 157 32.12 -5.39 -6.54
CA VAL A 157 31.35 -4.85 -7.66
C VAL A 157 32.31 -4.60 -8.81
N ILE A 158 32.20 -5.39 -9.89
CA ILE A 158 33.14 -5.36 -11.01
C ILE A 158 32.69 -4.29 -12.00
N GLN A 159 31.55 -4.50 -12.66
CA GLN A 159 31.04 -3.61 -13.69
C GLN A 159 29.53 -3.78 -13.93
N CYS A 160 28.92 -2.81 -14.60
CA CYS A 160 27.58 -2.93 -15.18
C CYS A 160 27.65 -2.77 -16.70
N GLU A 161 26.68 -3.36 -17.41
CA GLU A 161 26.52 -3.24 -18.85
C GLU A 161 25.07 -2.92 -19.23
N ASP A 162 24.91 -2.20 -20.34
CA ASP A 162 23.62 -1.87 -20.96
C ASP A 162 22.64 -1.13 -20.03
N LEU A 163 23.15 -0.22 -19.20
CA LEU A 163 22.29 0.62 -18.36
C LEU A 163 21.44 1.58 -19.23
N PRO A 164 20.19 1.87 -18.83
CA PRO A 164 19.36 2.88 -19.50
C PRO A 164 19.93 4.28 -19.30
N ALA A 165 19.79 5.13 -20.32
CA ALA A 165 20.13 6.54 -20.23
C ALA A 165 18.97 7.34 -19.62
N LEU A 166 19.16 7.87 -18.42
CA LEU A 166 18.15 8.69 -17.74
C LEU A 166 18.40 10.20 -17.89
N ASP A 167 19.65 10.63 -18.14
CA ASP A 167 19.95 12.04 -18.37
C ASP A 167 19.48 12.52 -19.74
N MET A 168 19.10 13.80 -19.83
CA MET A 168 18.79 14.48 -21.11
C MET A 168 19.94 14.42 -22.13
N GLY A 169 21.16 14.08 -21.71
CA GLY A 169 22.33 13.89 -22.55
C GLY A 169 22.46 12.51 -23.20
N GLY A 170 21.54 11.57 -22.96
CA GLY A 170 21.63 10.21 -23.48
C GLY A 170 22.68 9.34 -22.77
N THR A 171 23.07 9.72 -21.56
CA THR A 171 23.97 8.98 -20.67
C THR A 171 23.36 8.87 -19.27
N SER A 172 24.05 8.21 -18.35
CA SER A 172 23.78 8.27 -16.92
C SER A 172 25.10 8.42 -16.16
N ASP A 173 25.01 8.83 -14.90
CA ASP A 173 26.10 8.90 -13.93
C ASP A 173 25.95 7.77 -12.88
N PRO A 174 26.11 6.48 -13.24
CA PRO A 174 25.76 5.36 -12.37
C PRO A 174 26.70 5.16 -11.18
N TYR A 175 26.10 4.72 -10.07
CA TYR A 175 26.79 4.19 -8.89
C TYR A 175 25.95 3.10 -8.22
N VAL A 176 26.61 2.20 -7.47
CA VAL A 176 25.97 1.03 -6.86
C VAL A 176 25.97 1.15 -5.34
N LYS A 177 24.80 0.93 -4.73
CA LYS A 177 24.64 0.74 -3.28
C LYS A 177 24.57 -0.74 -2.96
N VAL A 178 25.40 -1.19 -2.03
CA VAL A 178 25.50 -2.57 -1.58
C VAL A 178 25.10 -2.65 -0.11
N TYR A 179 24.12 -3.49 0.21
CA TYR A 179 23.67 -3.72 1.59
C TYR A 179 23.10 -5.11 1.78
N LEU A 180 23.04 -5.56 3.03
CA LEU A 180 22.48 -6.86 3.42
C LEU A 180 21.11 -6.66 4.08
N LEU A 181 20.08 -7.33 3.60
CA LEU A 181 18.79 -7.42 4.29
C LEU A 181 18.83 -8.52 5.35
N PRO A 182 18.20 -8.33 6.53
CA PRO A 182 17.29 -7.22 6.89
C PRO A 182 17.99 -5.91 7.34
N ASP A 183 19.32 -5.93 7.44
CA ASP A 183 20.13 -4.90 8.09
C ASP A 183 20.40 -3.66 7.20
N LYS A 184 19.36 -2.86 6.94
CA LYS A 184 19.41 -1.69 6.03
C LYS A 184 20.35 -0.54 6.49
N LYS A 185 20.97 -0.63 7.67
CA LYS A 185 21.83 0.44 8.22
C LYS A 185 23.25 0.42 7.65
N LYS A 186 23.79 -0.77 7.36
CA LYS A 186 25.15 -0.92 6.81
C LYS A 186 25.10 -0.90 5.29
N LYS A 187 25.24 0.30 4.72
CA LYS A 187 25.28 0.52 3.27
C LYS A 187 26.68 0.89 2.83
N HIS A 188 27.14 0.26 1.78
CA HIS A 188 28.33 0.65 1.04
C HIS A 188 27.92 1.26 -0.29
N GLU A 189 28.65 2.24 -0.77
CA GLU A 189 28.38 2.90 -2.06
C GLU A 189 29.68 2.93 -2.87
N THR A 190 29.60 2.63 -4.16
CA THR A 190 30.72 2.79 -5.09
C THR A 190 30.93 4.26 -5.42
N LYS A 191 32.04 4.56 -6.08
CA LYS A 191 32.25 5.84 -6.75
C LYS A 191 31.23 6.02 -7.88
N VAL A 192 30.91 7.28 -8.13
CA VAL A 192 30.05 7.69 -9.24
C VAL A 192 30.89 7.76 -10.52
N HIS A 193 30.48 7.03 -11.54
CA HIS A 193 31.09 7.12 -12.87
C HIS A 193 30.24 8.01 -13.76
N ARG A 194 30.83 9.10 -14.29
CA ARG A 194 30.06 10.08 -15.05
C ARG A 194 29.90 9.69 -16.52
N LYS A 195 28.72 9.96 -17.08
CA LYS A 195 28.37 9.87 -18.49
C LYS A 195 28.73 8.52 -19.11
N THR A 196 28.35 7.43 -18.45
CA THR A 196 28.61 6.08 -18.93
C THR A 196 27.42 5.16 -18.67
N LEU A 197 27.12 4.29 -19.64
CA LEU A 197 26.13 3.22 -19.51
C LEU A 197 26.78 1.87 -19.18
N ASN A 198 28.11 1.81 -19.22
CA ASN A 198 28.91 0.62 -18.93
C ASN A 198 30.00 0.97 -17.90
N PRO A 199 29.64 1.29 -16.65
CA PRO A 199 30.60 1.65 -15.63
C PRO A 199 31.43 0.43 -15.18
N VAL A 200 32.74 0.63 -15.00
CA VAL A 200 33.66 -0.36 -14.42
C VAL A 200 34.12 0.17 -13.06
N PHE A 201 33.65 -0.44 -11.98
CA PHE A 201 33.88 0.00 -10.61
C PHE A 201 35.14 -0.66 -10.00
N ASN A 202 35.23 -1.99 -10.07
CA ASN A 202 36.27 -2.80 -9.43
C ASN A 202 36.49 -2.45 -7.93
N GLU A 203 35.38 -2.30 -7.18
CA GLU A 203 35.41 -1.95 -5.76
C GLU A 203 35.03 -3.13 -4.88
N ILE A 204 35.75 -3.31 -3.76
CA ILE A 204 35.57 -4.42 -2.82
C ILE A 204 35.01 -3.88 -1.50
N PHE A 205 33.90 -4.48 -1.06
CA PHE A 205 33.23 -4.17 0.20
C PHE A 205 33.23 -5.38 1.13
N THR A 206 33.71 -5.22 2.36
CA THR A 206 33.79 -6.32 3.33
C THR A 206 32.78 -6.13 4.47
N PHE A 207 31.82 -7.05 4.57
CA PHE A 207 30.90 -7.15 5.70
C PHE A 207 31.53 -8.03 6.78
N LYS A 208 32.14 -7.37 7.78
CA LYS A 208 32.78 -8.05 8.92
C LYS A 208 31.76 -8.55 9.95
N GLN A 209 32.12 -9.61 10.67
CA GLN A 209 31.36 -10.17 11.80
C GLN A 209 29.97 -10.66 11.38
N VAL A 210 29.91 -11.43 10.30
CA VAL A 210 28.68 -12.09 9.83
C VAL A 210 28.92 -13.59 9.88
N PRO A 211 28.48 -14.29 10.94
CA PRO A 211 28.59 -15.74 11.05
C PRO A 211 27.90 -16.45 9.87
N TYR A 212 28.41 -17.62 9.50
CA TYR A 212 27.87 -18.39 8.38
C TYR A 212 26.40 -18.80 8.59
N ALA A 213 25.97 -19.08 9.82
CA ALA A 213 24.56 -19.36 10.11
C ALA A 213 23.66 -18.15 9.81
N ASP A 214 24.13 -16.94 10.12
CA ASP A 214 23.36 -15.70 9.92
C ASP A 214 23.39 -15.25 8.45
N ILE A 215 24.47 -15.55 7.73
CA ILE A 215 24.60 -15.12 6.33
C ILE A 215 23.58 -15.82 5.43
N MET A 216 23.28 -17.09 5.71
CA MET A 216 22.30 -17.87 4.95
C MET A 216 20.88 -17.28 5.08
N ALA A 217 20.57 -16.59 6.17
CA ALA A 217 19.28 -15.92 6.35
C ALA A 217 19.23 -14.52 5.71
N LYS A 218 20.33 -14.02 5.14
CA LYS A 218 20.43 -12.67 4.58
C LYS A 218 20.27 -12.65 3.06
N THR A 219 19.84 -11.50 2.56
CA THR A 219 19.77 -11.22 1.12
C THR A 219 20.72 -10.07 0.80
N LEU A 220 21.66 -10.30 -0.11
CA LEU A 220 22.53 -9.26 -0.64
C LEU A 220 21.77 -8.46 -1.68
N VAL A 221 21.84 -7.13 -1.58
CA VAL A 221 21.16 -6.23 -2.51
C VAL A 221 22.14 -5.29 -3.15
N PHE A 222 22.12 -5.26 -4.49
CA PHE A 222 22.77 -4.25 -5.31
C PHE A 222 21.70 -3.30 -5.85
N GLY A 223 21.70 -2.04 -5.42
CA GLY A 223 20.84 -0.99 -5.97
C GLY A 223 21.65 -0.07 -6.86
N ILE A 224 21.32 0.01 -8.14
CA ILE A 224 22.00 0.85 -9.12
C ILE A 224 21.24 2.16 -9.21
N TYR A 225 21.95 3.27 -9.02
CA TYR A 225 21.39 4.62 -9.02
C TYR A 225 22.12 5.49 -10.03
N ASP A 226 21.38 6.44 -10.60
CA ASP A 226 21.91 7.54 -11.38
C ASP A 226 22.12 8.76 -10.47
N PHE A 227 23.34 9.29 -10.46
CA PHE A 227 23.69 10.44 -9.64
C PHE A 227 23.25 11.74 -10.29
N ASP A 228 22.46 12.51 -9.55
CA ASP A 228 21.90 13.76 -10.03
C ASP A 228 22.35 14.94 -9.16
N ARG A 229 22.95 15.96 -9.78
CA ARG A 229 23.50 17.11 -9.03
C ARG A 229 22.42 18.04 -8.46
N PHE A 230 21.27 18.13 -9.13
CA PHE A 230 20.22 19.11 -8.83
C PHE A 230 18.84 18.47 -8.60
N SER A 231 18.77 17.14 -8.61
CA SER A 231 17.56 16.33 -8.44
C SER A 231 17.81 15.18 -7.47
N LYS A 232 16.73 14.46 -7.13
CA LYS A 232 16.85 13.19 -6.41
C LYS A 232 17.47 12.16 -7.36
N HIS A 233 18.41 11.37 -6.85
CA HIS A 233 19.02 10.29 -7.63
C HIS A 233 17.97 9.27 -8.07
N ASP A 234 17.95 8.97 -9.36
CA ASP A 234 17.01 8.01 -9.94
C ASP A 234 17.55 6.59 -9.77
N GLN A 235 16.70 5.67 -9.34
CA GLN A 235 17.11 4.28 -9.21
C GLN A 235 16.86 3.56 -10.53
N ILE A 236 17.94 3.09 -11.16
CA ILE A 236 17.92 2.41 -12.45
C ILE A 236 17.38 0.99 -12.29
N GLY A 237 17.92 0.24 -11.33
CA GLY A 237 17.71 -1.19 -11.20
C GLY A 237 18.12 -1.72 -9.83
N GLU A 238 17.63 -2.91 -9.49
CA GLU A 238 18.13 -3.64 -8.33
C GLU A 238 18.33 -5.12 -8.61
N VAL A 239 19.25 -5.74 -7.87
CA VAL A 239 19.46 -7.19 -7.85
C VAL A 239 19.44 -7.64 -6.41
N LYS A 240 18.53 -8.58 -6.10
CA LYS A 240 18.39 -9.21 -4.79
C LYS A 240 18.83 -10.65 -4.87
N ILE A 241 19.81 -11.01 -4.05
CA ILE A 241 20.44 -12.33 -4.04
C ILE A 241 20.28 -12.96 -2.66
N PRO A 242 19.36 -13.92 -2.49
CA PRO A 242 19.27 -14.71 -1.28
C PRO A 242 20.55 -15.53 -1.11
N LEU A 243 21.33 -15.27 -0.06
CA LEU A 243 22.62 -15.93 0.13
C LEU A 243 22.47 -17.42 0.46
N CYS A 244 21.28 -17.87 0.89
CA CYS A 244 20.98 -19.30 1.06
C CYS A 244 20.99 -20.12 -0.24
N GLN A 245 20.83 -19.49 -1.39
CA GLN A 245 20.80 -20.18 -2.69
C GLN A 245 22.18 -20.30 -3.31
N ILE A 246 23.20 -19.73 -2.67
CA ILE A 246 24.55 -19.62 -3.20
C ILE A 246 25.50 -20.43 -2.33
N ASP A 247 26.34 -21.24 -2.98
CA ASP A 247 27.42 -21.95 -2.31
C ASP A 247 28.61 -21.00 -2.03
N LEU A 248 28.56 -20.33 -0.89
CA LEU A 248 29.60 -19.40 -0.43
C LEU A 248 30.94 -20.09 -0.07
N ALA A 249 31.03 -21.42 -0.14
CA ALA A 249 32.30 -22.13 0.03
C ALA A 249 33.25 -21.93 -1.18
N GLN A 250 32.69 -21.50 -2.31
CA GLN A 250 33.44 -21.18 -3.52
C GLN A 250 33.39 -19.68 -3.82
N THR A 251 34.39 -19.20 -4.54
CA THR A 251 34.35 -17.86 -5.12
C THR A 251 33.30 -17.84 -6.23
N ILE A 252 32.25 -17.02 -6.07
CA ILE A 252 31.22 -16.84 -7.11
C ILE A 252 31.56 -15.60 -7.91
N GLU A 253 31.56 -15.70 -9.24
CA GLU A 253 31.62 -14.57 -10.16
C GLU A 253 30.60 -14.80 -11.27
N GLU A 254 29.56 -13.96 -11.33
CA GLU A 254 28.47 -14.13 -12.30
C GLU A 254 27.85 -12.79 -12.71
N TRP A 255 27.13 -12.83 -13.83
CA TRP A 255 26.29 -11.75 -14.31
C TRP A 255 24.85 -11.94 -13.83
N ARG A 256 24.21 -10.84 -13.41
CA ARG A 256 22.78 -10.80 -13.11
C ARG A 256 22.12 -9.65 -13.84
N GLU A 257 20.95 -9.92 -14.44
CA GLU A 257 20.12 -8.90 -15.05
C GLU A 257 19.50 -8.00 -13.96
N LEU A 258 19.47 -6.69 -14.23
CA LEU A 258 18.85 -5.72 -13.34
C LEU A 258 17.34 -5.88 -13.40
N GLN A 259 16.72 -5.97 -12.22
CA GLN A 259 15.28 -5.97 -12.09
C GLN A 259 14.80 -4.54 -11.93
N SER A 260 13.61 -4.25 -12.47
CA SER A 260 13.00 -2.94 -12.29
C SER A 260 12.81 -2.67 -10.82
N VAL A 261 13.22 -1.48 -10.42
CA VAL A 261 12.94 -0.98 -9.08
C VAL A 261 11.51 -0.46 -9.10
N GLU A 262 10.56 -1.37 -9.31
CA GLU A 262 9.28 -1.28 -8.62
C GLU A 262 9.56 -1.48 -7.11
N GLY A 263 10.30 -0.52 -6.52
CA GLY A 263 10.64 -0.33 -5.11
C GLY A 263 11.30 -1.50 -4.34
N ASP A 264 12.40 -1.20 -3.65
CA ASP A 264 12.62 -1.74 -2.29
C ASP A 264 11.64 -1.11 -1.24
N GLY A 265 10.57 -0.48 -1.77
CA GLY A 265 9.23 -0.31 -1.19
C GLY A 265 8.16 -0.82 -2.17
N GLY A 266 8.31 -2.06 -2.66
CA GLY A 266 7.63 -2.63 -3.84
C GLY A 266 6.12 -2.86 -3.75
N GLN A 267 5.37 -1.78 -3.51
CA GLN A 267 3.93 -1.62 -3.66
C GLN A 267 3.55 -0.14 -3.80
N ASP A 268 4.30 0.63 -4.59
CA ASP A 268 3.80 1.92 -5.07
C ASP A 268 2.89 1.68 -6.28
N GLY A 269 1.81 0.93 -6.06
CA GLY A 269 0.69 0.79 -7.00
C GLY A 269 -0.08 -0.53 -6.97
N LYS A 270 0.57 -1.67 -6.63
CA LYS A 270 -0.09 -2.98 -6.57
C LYS A 270 -0.31 -3.38 -5.12
N LEU A 271 -1.54 -3.60 -4.68
CA LEU A 271 -1.87 -3.89 -3.28
C LEU A 271 -1.82 -5.40 -2.93
N GLY A 272 -1.59 -6.24 -3.95
CA GLY A 272 -1.58 -7.70 -3.89
C GLY A 272 -2.74 -8.32 -4.65
N ASP A 273 -2.79 -9.66 -4.69
CA ASP A 273 -3.89 -10.41 -5.30
C ASP A 273 -4.54 -11.33 -4.27
N ILE A 274 -5.85 -11.54 -4.40
CA ILE A 274 -6.63 -12.46 -3.57
C ILE A 274 -7.36 -13.49 -4.42
N CYS A 275 -7.33 -14.75 -3.99
CA CYS A 275 -8.07 -15.85 -4.57
C CYS A 275 -9.21 -16.26 -3.64
N PHE A 276 -10.42 -16.29 -4.19
CA PHE A 276 -11.59 -16.81 -3.48
C PHE A 276 -12.55 -17.46 -4.46
N SER A 277 -13.39 -18.35 -3.95
CA SER A 277 -14.45 -18.98 -4.73
C SER A 277 -15.83 -18.50 -4.35
N LEU A 278 -16.68 -18.41 -5.38
CA LEU A 278 -18.09 -18.07 -5.25
C LEU A 278 -18.96 -19.24 -5.71
N ARG A 279 -20.00 -19.52 -4.94
CA ARG A 279 -21.01 -20.53 -5.27
C ARG A 279 -22.39 -20.01 -4.89
N TYR A 280 -23.29 -19.92 -5.84
CA TYR A 280 -24.68 -19.55 -5.58
C TYR A 280 -25.63 -20.73 -5.81
N VAL A 281 -26.58 -20.92 -4.90
CA VAL A 281 -27.66 -21.90 -5.01
C VAL A 281 -29.00 -21.16 -5.00
N PRO A 282 -29.66 -20.97 -6.17
CA PRO A 282 -30.89 -20.19 -6.27
C PRO A 282 -32.04 -20.75 -5.42
N THR A 283 -32.23 -22.07 -5.41
CA THR A 283 -33.32 -22.74 -4.68
C THR A 283 -33.29 -22.49 -3.17
N ALA A 284 -32.10 -22.36 -2.60
CA ALA A 284 -31.90 -22.10 -1.18
C ALA A 284 -31.62 -20.62 -0.88
N GLY A 285 -31.52 -19.76 -1.91
CA GLY A 285 -31.05 -18.39 -1.78
C GLY A 285 -29.70 -18.30 -1.08
N LYS A 286 -28.76 -19.23 -1.32
CA LYS A 286 -27.52 -19.34 -0.54
C LYS A 286 -26.30 -19.00 -1.39
N LEU A 287 -25.60 -17.93 -1.01
CA LEU A 287 -24.28 -17.56 -1.53
C LEU A 287 -23.20 -18.06 -0.58
N THR A 288 -22.31 -18.92 -1.07
CA THR A 288 -21.12 -19.37 -0.34
C THR A 288 -19.88 -18.71 -0.95
N VAL A 289 -19.09 -18.08 -0.09
CA VAL A 289 -17.81 -17.43 -0.41
C VAL A 289 -16.72 -18.18 0.35
N VAL A 290 -15.76 -18.78 -0.36
CA VAL A 290 -14.61 -19.44 0.26
C VAL A 290 -13.36 -18.61 -0.01
N ILE A 291 -12.79 -18.02 1.04
CA ILE A 291 -11.51 -17.30 0.93
C ILE A 291 -10.41 -18.35 0.93
N LEU A 292 -9.67 -18.46 -0.18
CA LEU A 292 -8.64 -19.47 -0.35
C LEU A 292 -7.31 -18.93 0.17
N GLU A 293 -6.72 -17.97 -0.54
CA GLU A 293 -5.40 -17.41 -0.25
C GLU A 293 -5.24 -16.01 -0.85
N ALA A 294 -4.21 -15.30 -0.41
CA ALA A 294 -3.75 -14.08 -1.06
C ALA A 294 -2.23 -14.14 -1.27
N LYS A 295 -1.72 -13.35 -2.21
CA LYS A 295 -0.29 -13.28 -2.51
C LYS A 295 0.17 -11.86 -2.79
N ASN A 296 1.46 -11.62 -2.55
CA ASN A 296 2.13 -10.35 -2.81
C ASN A 296 1.43 -9.15 -2.15
N LEU A 297 0.87 -9.34 -0.95
CA LEU A 297 0.13 -8.30 -0.23
C LEU A 297 1.00 -7.10 0.14
N LYS A 298 0.36 -5.92 0.23
CA LYS A 298 1.03 -4.71 0.70
C LYS A 298 1.60 -4.85 2.10
N LYS A 299 2.89 -4.56 2.25
CA LYS A 299 3.53 -4.45 3.56
C LYS A 299 3.08 -3.15 4.23
N MET A 300 2.40 -3.24 5.37
CA MET A 300 1.98 -2.05 6.12
C MET A 300 2.82 -1.83 7.39
N ASP A 301 3.35 -2.88 8.02
CA ASP A 301 4.07 -2.73 9.29
C ASP A 301 5.49 -2.15 9.14
N VAL A 302 5.80 -1.14 9.94
CA VAL A 302 7.15 -0.56 10.06
C VAL A 302 8.05 -1.51 10.83
N GLY A 303 8.71 -2.43 10.12
CA GLY A 303 9.66 -3.40 10.68
C GLY A 303 9.17 -4.85 10.74
N GLY A 304 7.91 -5.11 10.34
CA GLY A 304 7.30 -6.44 10.21
C GLY A 304 7.09 -6.85 8.75
N LEU A 305 6.16 -7.78 8.50
CA LEU A 305 5.53 -7.94 7.17
C LEU A 305 4.15 -7.29 7.23
N SER A 306 3.11 -8.10 7.30
CA SER A 306 1.74 -7.72 7.65
C SER A 306 1.10 -8.90 8.40
N ASP A 307 0.05 -8.61 9.16
CA ASP A 307 -0.84 -9.54 9.85
C ASP A 307 -2.21 -9.61 9.14
N PRO A 308 -2.30 -10.10 7.88
CA PRO A 308 -3.51 -9.98 7.09
C PRO A 308 -4.69 -10.82 7.61
N TYR A 309 -5.88 -10.24 7.48
CA TYR A 309 -7.17 -10.94 7.53
C TYR A 309 -8.14 -10.34 6.51
N VAL A 310 -9.15 -11.12 6.12
CA VAL A 310 -10.12 -10.71 5.10
C VAL A 310 -11.46 -10.41 5.74
N LYS A 311 -11.99 -9.20 5.49
CA LYS A 311 -13.36 -8.81 5.79
C LYS A 311 -14.23 -8.99 4.55
N ILE A 312 -15.36 -9.65 4.72
CA ILE A 312 -16.36 -9.89 3.67
C ILE A 312 -17.63 -9.15 4.07
N CYS A 313 -18.08 -8.22 3.25
CA CYS A 313 -19.26 -7.40 3.51
C CYS A 313 -20.23 -7.52 2.35
N LEU A 314 -21.47 -7.91 2.65
CA LEU A 314 -22.56 -7.85 1.69
C LEU A 314 -23.20 -6.45 1.75
N ILE A 315 -23.37 -5.82 0.60
CA ILE A 315 -23.85 -4.44 0.46
C ILE A 315 -25.07 -4.44 -0.44
N GLN A 316 -26.14 -3.76 -0.05
CA GLN A 316 -27.34 -3.60 -0.86
C GLN A 316 -27.76 -2.13 -0.82
N ASN A 317 -27.96 -1.52 -1.99
CA ASN A 317 -28.35 -0.11 -2.11
C ASN A 317 -27.45 0.84 -1.27
N GLY A 318 -26.12 0.62 -1.27
CA GLY A 318 -25.17 1.40 -0.48
C GLY A 318 -25.18 1.14 1.03
N LYS A 319 -25.99 0.19 1.54
CA LYS A 319 -26.00 -0.18 2.96
C LYS A 319 -25.31 -1.52 3.20
N ARG A 320 -24.44 -1.57 4.22
CA ARG A 320 -23.74 -2.79 4.65
C ARG A 320 -24.70 -3.69 5.44
N LEU A 321 -25.10 -4.83 4.88
CA LEU A 321 -26.07 -5.76 5.47
C LEU A 321 -25.44 -6.76 6.44
N LYS A 322 -24.46 -7.53 5.98
CA LYS A 322 -23.84 -8.62 6.75
C LYS A 322 -22.34 -8.54 6.58
N LYS A 323 -21.61 -8.65 7.69
CA LYS A 323 -20.14 -8.66 7.73
C LYS A 323 -19.65 -9.98 8.32
N LYS A 324 -18.62 -10.56 7.71
CA LYS A 324 -17.90 -11.73 8.20
C LYS A 324 -16.39 -11.46 8.06
N LYS A 325 -15.57 -12.14 8.84
CA LYS A 325 -14.11 -12.00 8.80
C LYS A 325 -13.43 -13.36 8.93
N THR A 326 -12.24 -13.49 8.35
CA THR A 326 -11.39 -14.67 8.50
C THR A 326 -10.60 -14.64 9.81
N SER A 327 -9.87 -15.73 10.08
CA SER A 327 -8.75 -15.72 11.01
C SER A 327 -7.65 -14.75 10.55
N ILE A 328 -6.86 -14.27 11.50
CA ILE A 328 -5.69 -13.40 11.26
C ILE A 328 -4.48 -14.29 11.04
N LYS A 329 -3.73 -14.06 9.97
CA LYS A 329 -2.46 -14.74 9.69
C LYS A 329 -1.33 -13.77 10.00
N LYS A 330 -0.43 -14.15 10.90
CA LYS A 330 0.62 -13.25 11.38
C LYS A 330 1.85 -13.27 10.48
N CYS A 331 2.52 -12.12 10.35
CA CYS A 331 3.80 -11.92 9.70
C CYS A 331 3.89 -12.62 8.32
N THR A 332 2.94 -12.36 7.42
CA THR A 332 2.93 -12.95 6.07
C THR A 332 2.33 -12.02 5.02
N LEU A 333 2.91 -12.03 3.81
CA LEU A 333 2.34 -11.37 2.62
C LEU A 333 1.64 -12.36 1.67
N ASN A 334 1.67 -13.65 2.00
CA ASN A 334 1.06 -14.74 1.21
C ASN A 334 0.19 -15.63 2.13
N PRO A 335 -0.89 -15.09 2.72
CA PRO A 335 -1.69 -15.84 3.68
C PRO A 335 -2.56 -16.90 2.99
N TYR A 336 -2.63 -18.08 3.60
CA TYR A 336 -3.57 -19.16 3.25
C TYR A 336 -4.67 -19.27 4.31
N TYR A 337 -5.94 -19.19 3.88
CA TYR A 337 -7.11 -19.20 4.76
C TYR A 337 -7.91 -20.49 4.62
N ASN A 338 -8.40 -20.79 3.41
CA ASN A 338 -9.37 -21.84 3.12
C ASN A 338 -10.59 -21.81 4.05
N GLU A 339 -11.17 -20.62 4.25
CA GLU A 339 -12.30 -20.38 5.15
C GLU A 339 -13.59 -20.12 4.37
N SER A 340 -14.67 -20.80 4.75
CA SER A 340 -15.97 -20.74 4.05
C SER A 340 -17.00 -19.90 4.81
N PHE A 341 -17.67 -19.02 4.09
CA PHE A 341 -18.69 -18.11 4.60
C PHE A 341 -19.97 -18.25 3.79
N SER A 342 -21.11 -18.26 4.47
CA SER A 342 -22.43 -18.36 3.81
C SER A 342 -23.28 -17.14 4.10
N PHE A 343 -23.95 -16.64 3.05
CA PHE A 343 -24.92 -15.57 3.09
C PHE A 343 -26.24 -16.04 2.49
N GLU A 344 -27.34 -15.63 3.10
CA GLU A 344 -28.69 -15.86 2.59
C GLU A 344 -29.12 -14.63 1.81
N ILE A 345 -29.33 -14.83 0.51
CA ILE A 345 -29.66 -13.84 -0.51
C ILE A 345 -30.70 -14.46 -1.45
N PRO A 346 -31.98 -14.07 -1.32
CA PRO A 346 -33.03 -14.47 -2.27
C PRO A 346 -32.64 -14.10 -3.70
N PHE A 347 -33.03 -14.91 -4.68
CA PHE A 347 -32.63 -14.72 -6.09
C PHE A 347 -33.02 -13.35 -6.63
N GLU A 348 -34.19 -12.85 -6.24
CA GLU A 348 -34.70 -11.52 -6.62
C GLU A 348 -33.80 -10.36 -6.15
N GLN A 349 -33.02 -10.58 -5.10
CA GLN A 349 -32.13 -9.56 -4.53
C GLN A 349 -30.71 -9.63 -5.11
N VAL A 350 -30.33 -10.73 -5.77
CA VAL A 350 -28.99 -10.93 -6.34
C VAL A 350 -28.55 -9.77 -7.26
N PRO A 351 -29.41 -9.19 -8.10
CA PRO A 351 -29.02 -8.03 -8.92
C PRO A 351 -28.73 -6.75 -8.14
N LYS A 352 -29.25 -6.65 -6.91
CA LYS A 352 -29.18 -5.45 -6.06
C LYS A 352 -28.06 -5.53 -5.02
N VAL A 353 -27.41 -6.69 -4.87
CA VAL A 353 -26.34 -6.89 -3.90
C VAL A 353 -24.98 -6.77 -4.55
N ASN A 354 -24.03 -6.25 -3.78
CA ASN A 354 -22.63 -6.23 -4.08
C ASN A 354 -21.88 -6.94 -2.95
N LEU A 355 -20.93 -7.78 -3.30
CA LEU A 355 -20.03 -8.44 -2.38
C LEU A 355 -18.72 -7.66 -2.33
N GLN A 356 -18.41 -7.09 -1.18
CA GLN A 356 -17.14 -6.44 -0.94
C GLN A 356 -16.22 -7.38 -0.16
N VAL A 357 -15.02 -7.60 -0.69
CA VAL A 357 -13.94 -8.36 -0.06
C VAL A 357 -12.79 -7.38 0.21
N THR A 358 -12.38 -7.25 1.46
CA THR A 358 -11.34 -6.29 1.88
C THR A 358 -10.26 -7.01 2.66
N VAL A 359 -9.02 -6.94 2.20
CA VAL A 359 -7.86 -7.41 2.94
C VAL A 359 -7.41 -6.28 3.85
N VAL A 360 -7.20 -6.61 5.13
CA VAL A 360 -6.89 -5.64 6.19
C VAL A 360 -5.68 -6.15 6.95
N ASP A 361 -4.76 -5.25 7.26
CA ASP A 361 -3.65 -5.53 8.16
C ASP A 361 -4.10 -5.37 9.61
N TYR A 362 -3.80 -6.34 10.46
CA TYR A 362 -4.16 -6.30 11.87
C TYR A 362 -3.03 -5.71 12.72
N ASP A 363 -3.19 -4.45 13.11
CA ASP A 363 -2.34 -3.85 14.13
C ASP A 363 -2.77 -4.22 15.55
N ARG A 364 -1.81 -4.67 16.37
CA ARG A 364 -2.03 -4.91 17.81
C ARG A 364 -2.24 -3.60 18.58
N ILE A 365 -1.59 -2.52 18.15
CA ILE A 365 -1.62 -1.20 18.77
C ILE A 365 -1.91 -0.20 17.67
N GLY A 366 -3.11 0.38 17.67
CA GLY A 366 -3.56 1.32 16.63
C GLY A 366 -4.81 0.84 15.89
N THR A 367 -5.07 1.46 14.75
CA THR A 367 -6.22 1.15 13.89
C THR A 367 -5.80 0.23 12.75
N SER A 368 -6.40 -0.96 12.65
CA SER A 368 -6.16 -1.88 11.53
C SER A 368 -6.42 -1.22 10.18
N GLU A 369 -5.40 -1.18 9.32
CA GLU A 369 -5.46 -0.49 8.02
C GLU A 369 -5.89 -1.42 6.86
N PRO A 370 -6.79 -0.98 5.97
CA PRO A 370 -7.13 -1.77 4.79
C PRO A 370 -5.98 -1.77 3.78
N ILE A 371 -5.45 -2.95 3.48
CA ILE A 371 -4.43 -3.15 2.44
C ILE A 371 -5.04 -2.91 1.06
N GLY A 372 -6.21 -3.48 0.79
CA GLY A 372 -6.85 -3.37 -0.51
C GLY A 372 -8.22 -4.04 -0.56
N ARG A 373 -8.97 -3.76 -1.64
CA ARG A 373 -10.38 -4.11 -1.75
C ARG A 373 -10.76 -4.58 -3.15
N VAL A 374 -11.73 -5.49 -3.20
CA VAL A 374 -12.40 -5.94 -4.42
C VAL A 374 -13.91 -5.90 -4.20
N CYS A 375 -14.65 -5.39 -5.18
CA CYS A 375 -16.09 -5.28 -5.16
C CYS A 375 -16.68 -6.06 -6.33
N LEU A 376 -17.49 -7.07 -6.04
CA LEU A 376 -18.18 -7.91 -7.01
C LEU A 376 -19.67 -7.63 -6.99
N GLY A 377 -20.32 -7.73 -8.15
CA GLY A 377 -21.74 -7.47 -8.31
C GLY A 377 -22.07 -7.18 -9.77
N MET A 378 -23.34 -6.98 -10.08
CA MET A 378 -23.77 -6.64 -11.46
C MET A 378 -23.28 -5.26 -11.92
N ASN A 379 -22.90 -4.39 -10.99
CA ASN A 379 -22.40 -3.05 -11.29
C ASN A 379 -20.86 -2.99 -11.34
N ALA A 380 -20.18 -4.12 -11.13
CA ALA A 380 -18.73 -4.20 -11.25
C ALA A 380 -18.29 -4.17 -12.73
N SER A 381 -17.00 -4.02 -12.98
CA SER A 381 -16.41 -4.06 -14.33
C SER A 381 -15.24 -5.04 -14.38
N GLY A 382 -14.90 -5.52 -15.58
CA GLY A 382 -13.75 -6.40 -15.80
C GLY A 382 -13.88 -7.77 -15.16
N THR A 383 -12.84 -8.20 -14.45
CA THR A 383 -12.69 -9.54 -13.85
C THR A 383 -13.74 -9.84 -12.78
N GLU A 384 -14.16 -8.83 -12.03
CA GLU A 384 -15.11 -8.93 -10.92
C GLU A 384 -16.52 -9.21 -11.42
N LEU A 385 -16.93 -8.53 -12.51
CA LEU A 385 -18.20 -8.78 -13.18
C LEU A 385 -18.22 -10.17 -13.80
N ARG A 386 -17.13 -10.56 -14.47
CA ARG A 386 -16.98 -11.90 -15.05
C ARG A 386 -17.14 -12.98 -13.99
N HIS A 387 -16.45 -12.87 -12.86
CA HIS A 387 -16.55 -13.85 -11.77
C HIS A 387 -17.98 -13.95 -11.22
N TRP A 388 -18.66 -12.80 -11.07
CA TRP A 388 -20.05 -12.75 -10.62
C TRP A 388 -21.01 -13.39 -11.63
N SER A 389 -20.84 -13.09 -12.92
CA SER A 389 -21.64 -13.69 -13.99
C SER A 389 -21.41 -15.19 -14.12
N ASP A 390 -20.16 -15.65 -14.04
CA ASP A 390 -19.79 -17.07 -14.13
C ASP A 390 -20.41 -17.86 -12.96
N MET A 391 -20.43 -17.28 -11.75
CA MET A 391 -21.12 -17.84 -10.58
C MET A 391 -22.63 -18.01 -10.83
N LEU A 392 -23.30 -17.05 -11.47
CA LEU A 392 -24.73 -17.12 -11.76
C LEU A 392 -25.05 -18.07 -12.92
N ALA A 393 -24.19 -18.11 -13.93
CA ALA A 393 -24.32 -19.01 -15.07
C ALA A 393 -24.07 -20.48 -14.70
N SER A 394 -23.28 -20.73 -13.65
CA SER A 394 -22.95 -22.08 -13.16
C SER A 394 -23.57 -22.36 -11.78
N PRO A 395 -24.92 -22.48 -11.67
CA PRO A 395 -25.57 -22.67 -10.38
C PRO A 395 -25.05 -23.94 -9.69
N ARG A 396 -24.86 -23.87 -8.36
CA ARG A 396 -24.36 -24.97 -7.51
C ARG A 396 -22.90 -25.39 -7.74
N ARG A 397 -22.17 -24.79 -8.69
CA ARG A 397 -20.73 -25.03 -8.88
C ARG A 397 -19.93 -23.90 -8.21
N PRO A 398 -18.90 -24.22 -7.40
CA PRO A 398 -17.96 -23.20 -6.96
C PRO A 398 -17.04 -22.80 -8.11
N ILE A 399 -16.93 -21.50 -8.36
CA ILE A 399 -15.99 -20.91 -9.31
C ILE A 399 -14.92 -20.20 -8.48
N ALA A 400 -13.65 -20.55 -8.66
CA ALA A 400 -12.52 -19.90 -7.99
C ALA A 400 -11.82 -18.97 -8.96
N GLN A 401 -11.48 -17.76 -8.51
CA GLN A 401 -10.82 -16.78 -9.36
C GLN A 401 -9.91 -15.87 -8.54
N TRP A 402 -8.78 -15.49 -9.16
CA TRP A 402 -7.89 -14.45 -8.66
C TRP A 402 -8.41 -13.06 -9.00
N HIS A 403 -8.28 -12.14 -8.04
CA HIS A 403 -8.62 -10.72 -8.19
C HIS A 403 -7.49 -9.86 -7.67
N THR A 404 -7.12 -8.84 -8.43
CA THR A 404 -6.13 -7.85 -8.01
C THR A 404 -6.79 -6.84 -7.08
N LEU A 405 -6.14 -6.60 -5.93
CA LEU A 405 -6.63 -5.66 -4.92
C LEU A 405 -6.52 -4.22 -5.43
N LYS A 406 -7.61 -3.48 -5.30
CA LYS A 406 -7.71 -2.05 -5.66
C LYS A 406 -7.71 -1.17 -4.42
N ASP A 407 -7.44 0.11 -4.62
CA ASP A 407 -7.43 1.09 -3.54
C ASP A 407 -8.78 1.09 -2.80
N PRO A 408 -8.79 1.02 -1.46
CA PRO A 408 -10.02 1.03 -0.68
C PRO A 408 -10.95 2.21 -0.98
N GLU A 409 -10.41 3.40 -1.28
CA GLU A 409 -11.18 4.62 -1.56
C GLU A 409 -11.82 4.58 -2.96
N GLU A 410 -11.07 4.13 -3.97
CA GLU A 410 -11.60 3.96 -5.33
C GLU A 410 -12.74 2.94 -5.36
N ALA A 411 -12.59 1.85 -4.61
CA ALA A 411 -13.61 0.81 -4.51
C ALA A 411 -14.85 1.25 -3.71
N ASP A 412 -14.72 2.17 -2.75
CA ASP A 412 -15.84 2.81 -2.06
C ASP A 412 -16.61 3.76 -3.00
N ALA A 413 -15.91 4.49 -3.87
CA ALA A 413 -16.53 5.37 -4.85
C ALA A 413 -17.44 4.61 -5.83
N ILE A 414 -17.06 3.39 -6.25
CA ILE A 414 -17.88 2.53 -7.11
C ILE A 414 -19.22 2.16 -6.44
N LEU A 415 -19.22 2.05 -5.11
CA LEU A 415 -20.40 1.63 -4.34
C LEU A 415 -21.27 2.79 -3.85
N ASN A 416 -20.92 4.05 -4.19
CA ASN A 416 -21.58 5.27 -3.71
C ASN A 416 -21.75 5.29 -2.16
N LEU A 417 -20.76 4.74 -1.46
CA LEU A 417 -20.72 4.77 0.00
C LEU A 417 -20.21 6.15 0.44
N LYS A 418 -21.12 7.10 0.68
CA LYS A 418 -20.82 8.36 1.39
C LYS A 418 -21.37 8.30 2.81
#